data_AF-A0A973BRB6-F1
#
_entry.id   AF-A0A973BRB6-F1
#
_cell.length_a   1.000
_cell.length_b   1.000
_cell.length_c   1.000
_cell.angle_alpha   90.00
_cell.angle_beta   90.00
_cell.angle_gamma   90.00
#
_symmetry.space_group_name_H-M   'P 1'
#
loop_
_entity.id
_entity.type
_entity.pdbx_description
1 polymer ?
#
loop_
_entity_poly.entity_id
_entity_poly.type
_entity_poly.pdbx_seq_one_letter_code
_entity_poly.pdbx_strand_id
1 'polypeptide(L)'
;MALEIICPRCSSEDELTGQPLDDGQIELTCASCRISWTRDPRPRCPNCGGDDLYHRPQVIVEKSRGTQMSIQGVHVEYGCYACDPPEVKVRGGRTTHLPDRLDGSQ
;
A
#
# COMPACT_ATOMS: atom_id res chain seq x y z
N MET A 1 2.68 -0.78 -7.19
CA MET A 1 3.13 -2.06 -7.75
C MET A 1 2.53 -3.16 -6.90
N ALA A 2 1.56 -3.92 -7.42
CA ALA A 2 1.03 -5.07 -6.68
C ALA A 2 2.16 -6.10 -6.56
N LEU A 3 2.43 -6.56 -5.34
CA LEU A 3 3.33 -7.70 -5.13
C LEU A 3 2.62 -8.93 -5.71
N GLU A 4 3.03 -9.34 -6.92
CA GLU A 4 2.56 -10.58 -7.54
C GLU A 4 2.86 -11.76 -6.60
N ILE A 5 1.83 -12.56 -6.32
CA ILE A 5 1.93 -13.71 -5.42
C ILE A 5 2.10 -14.93 -6.31
N ILE A 6 3.32 -15.48 -6.35
CA ILE A 6 3.67 -16.59 -7.22
C ILE A 6 4.12 -17.77 -6.37
N CYS A 7 3.71 -18.99 -6.76
CA CYS A 7 4.21 -20.19 -6.09
C CYS A 7 5.73 -20.33 -6.27
N PRO A 8 6.51 -20.49 -5.19
CA PRO A 8 7.97 -20.59 -5.27
C PRO A 8 8.47 -21.87 -5.95
N ARG A 9 7.59 -22.85 -6.19
CA ARG A 9 7.96 -24.16 -6.76
C ARG A 9 7.52 -24.35 -8.20
N CYS A 10 6.25 -24.09 -8.51
CA CYS A 10 5.70 -24.30 -9.86
C CYS A 10 5.42 -23.01 -10.62
N SER A 11 5.70 -21.85 -10.03
CA SER A 11 5.44 -20.53 -10.61
C SER A 11 3.98 -20.27 -11.01
N SER A 12 3.04 -21.07 -10.50
CA SER A 12 1.61 -20.83 -10.67
C SER A 12 1.14 -19.65 -9.82
N GLU A 13 0.26 -18.84 -10.40
CA GLU A 13 -0.42 -17.70 -9.79
C GLU A 13 -1.93 -17.93 -9.59
N ASP A 14 -2.55 -18.82 -10.39
CA ASP A 14 -4.01 -19.00 -10.45
C ASP A 14 -4.59 -19.87 -9.32
N GLU A 15 -3.78 -20.74 -8.70
CA GLU A 15 -4.26 -21.74 -7.75
C GLU A 15 -3.62 -21.60 -6.36
N LEU A 16 -3.73 -20.40 -5.77
CA LEU A 16 -3.22 -20.10 -4.43
C LEU A 16 -4.35 -19.86 -3.43
N THR A 17 -4.31 -20.55 -2.29
CA THR A 17 -5.21 -20.31 -1.15
C THR A 17 -4.42 -19.72 0.01
N GLY A 18 -5.00 -18.75 0.71
CA GLY A 18 -4.38 -18.11 1.88
C GLY A 18 -5.18 -18.31 3.15
N GLN A 19 -4.49 -18.66 4.24
CA GLN A 19 -5.05 -18.74 5.59
C GLN A 19 -4.30 -17.78 6.51
N PRO A 20 -5.00 -16.88 7.24
CA PRO A 20 -4.34 -16.01 8.21
C PRO A 20 -3.86 -16.82 9.41
N LEU A 21 -2.67 -16.47 9.91
CA LEU A 21 -2.07 -17.00 11.14
C LEU A 21 -2.22 -15.99 12.28
N ASP A 22 -2.13 -16.46 13.52
CA ASP A 22 -2.33 -15.64 14.74
C ASP A 22 -1.30 -14.51 14.89
N ASP A 23 -0.11 -14.67 14.29
CA ASP A 23 0.97 -13.67 14.30
C ASP A 23 0.80 -12.57 13.23
N GLY A 24 -0.29 -12.64 12.45
CA GLY A 24 -0.60 -11.74 11.35
C GLY A 24 0.09 -12.08 10.03
N GLN A 25 0.80 -13.20 9.95
CA GLN A 25 1.26 -13.74 8.66
C GLN A 25 0.11 -14.45 7.93
N ILE A 26 0.35 -14.76 6.66
CA ILE A 26 -0.57 -15.54 5.83
C ILE A 26 0.19 -16.80 5.39
N GLU A 27 -0.34 -17.96 5.72
CA GLU A 27 0.09 -19.22 5.12
C GLU A 27 -0.58 -19.35 3.75
N LEU A 28 0.24 -19.41 2.70
CA LEU A 28 -0.19 -19.64 1.33
C LEU A 28 0.02 -21.11 0.99
N THR A 29 -0.97 -21.73 0.35
CA THR A 29 -0.89 -23.09 -0.17
C THR A 29 -1.17 -23.07 -1.67
N CYS A 30 -0.28 -23.67 -2.44
CA CYS A 30 -0.50 -23.89 -3.88
C CYS A 30 -1.31 -25.17 -4.10
N ALA A 31 -2.43 -25.09 -4.82
CA ALA A 31 -3.23 -26.28 -5.12
C ALA A 31 -2.52 -27.22 -6.13
N SER A 32 -1.77 -26.66 -7.09
CA SER A 32 -1.15 -27.45 -8.15
C SER A 32 0.03 -28.31 -7.68
N CYS A 33 0.92 -27.77 -6.83
CA CYS A 33 2.10 -28.50 -6.35
C CYS A 33 2.10 -28.80 -4.84
N ARG A 34 1.02 -28.40 -4.14
CA ARG A 34 0.73 -28.73 -2.72
C ARG A 34 1.74 -28.21 -1.71
N ILE A 35 2.63 -27.30 -2.10
CA ILE A 35 3.55 -26.65 -1.16
C ILE A 35 2.83 -25.55 -0.38
N SER A 36 3.15 -25.43 0.90
CA SER A 36 2.77 -24.28 1.73
C SER A 36 4.00 -23.42 2.07
N TRP A 37 3.80 -22.12 2.17
CA TRP A 37 4.81 -21.17 2.63
C TRP A 37 4.16 -19.96 3.32
N THR A 38 4.89 -19.30 4.21
CA THR A 38 4.38 -18.12 4.90
C THR A 38 4.78 -16.84 4.16
N ARG A 39 3.90 -15.85 4.24
CA ARG A 39 4.14 -14.48 3.77
C ARG A 39 3.69 -13.50 4.85
N ASP A 40 4.55 -12.53 5.16
CA ASP A 40 4.16 -11.36 5.93
C ASP A 40 3.46 -10.36 4.99
N PRO A 41 2.17 -10.03 5.21
CA PRO A 41 1.46 -9.05 4.40
C PRO A 41 1.83 -7.61 4.75
N ARG A 42 2.55 -7.37 5.87
CA ARG A 42 2.93 -6.03 6.29
C ARG A 42 3.91 -5.44 5.26
N PRO A 43 3.68 -4.19 4.82
CA PRO A 43 4.58 -3.53 3.89
C PRO A 43 5.96 -3.38 4.52
N ARG A 44 7.00 -3.51 3.70
CA ARG A 44 8.37 -3.16 4.06
C ARG A 44 8.88 -2.10 3.11
N CYS A 45 9.82 -1.29 3.57
CA CYS A 45 10.45 -0.30 2.70
C CYS A 45 11.15 -1.01 1.54
N PRO A 46 10.83 -0.71 0.27
CA PRO A 46 11.49 -1.33 -0.88
C PRO A 46 12.96 -0.92 -1.00
N ASN A 47 13.38 0.18 -0.36
CA ASN A 47 14.74 0.69 -0.42
C ASN A 47 15.64 0.12 0.68
N CYS A 48 15.18 0.13 1.95
CA CYS A 48 16.00 -0.32 3.08
C CYS A 48 15.54 -1.63 3.73
N GLY A 49 14.38 -2.18 3.35
CA GLY A 49 13.82 -3.40 3.95
C GLY A 49 13.23 -3.23 5.35
N GLY A 50 13.29 -2.03 5.93
CA GLY A 50 12.76 -1.72 7.25
C GLY A 50 11.23 -1.72 7.32
N ASP A 51 10.71 -1.83 8.53
CA ASP A 51 9.28 -1.89 8.88
C ASP A 51 8.74 -0.60 9.53
N ASP A 52 9.62 0.37 9.84
CA ASP A 52 9.23 1.69 10.34
C ASP A 52 8.66 2.58 9.22
N LEU A 53 7.39 2.34 8.91
CA LEU A 53 6.63 2.99 7.85
C LEU A 53 5.51 3.86 8.41
N TYR A 54 5.12 4.90 7.66
CA TYR A 54 3.96 5.74 7.97
C TYR A 54 2.98 5.79 6.80
N HIS A 55 1.70 6.00 7.13
CA HIS A 55 0.66 6.15 6.13
C HIS A 55 0.83 7.47 5.37
N ARG A 56 0.85 7.38 4.05
CA ARG A 56 0.87 8.51 3.13
C ARG A 56 -0.40 8.47 2.27
N PRO A 57 -1.50 9.12 2.71
CA PRO A 57 -2.74 9.11 1.94
C PRO A 57 -2.56 9.89 0.63
N GLN A 58 -2.86 9.24 -0.48
CA GLN A 58 -2.98 9.81 -1.81
C GLN A 58 -4.46 10.05 -2.12
N VAL A 59 -4.83 11.30 -2.35
CA VAL A 59 -6.21 11.67 -2.68
C VAL A 59 -6.38 11.62 -4.19
N ILE A 60 -7.33 10.80 -4.64
CA ILE A 60 -7.70 10.70 -6.05
C ILE A 60 -8.82 11.71 -6.29
N VAL A 61 -8.52 12.72 -7.11
CA VAL A 61 -9.47 13.78 -7.47
C VAL A 61 -9.81 13.70 -8.95
N GLU A 62 -11.09 13.86 -9.27
CA GLU A 62 -11.57 13.92 -10.65
C GLU A 62 -12.46 15.13 -10.86
N LYS A 63 -12.45 15.66 -12.08
CA LYS A 63 -13.28 16.80 -12.48
C LYS A 63 -14.73 16.36 -12.60
N SER A 64 -15.59 16.96 -11.79
CA SER A 64 -17.05 16.80 -11.91
C SER A 64 -17.60 17.63 -13.09
N ARG A 65 -18.92 17.63 -13.31
CA ARG A 65 -19.53 18.55 -14.30
C ARG A 65 -19.27 20.00 -13.89
N GLY A 66 -18.48 20.73 -14.69
CA GLY A 66 -18.09 22.12 -14.43
C GLY A 66 -16.58 22.27 -14.20
N THR A 67 -16.16 23.22 -13.35
CA THR A 67 -14.75 23.47 -12.96
C THR A 67 -14.36 22.87 -11.61
N GLN A 68 -15.30 22.25 -10.90
CA GLN A 68 -15.07 21.72 -9.55
C GLN A 68 -14.41 20.33 -9.57
N MET A 69 -13.34 20.19 -8.79
CA MET A 69 -12.71 18.91 -8.49
C MET A 69 -13.42 18.25 -7.30
N SER A 70 -13.69 16.95 -7.40
CA SER A 70 -14.28 16.14 -6.33
C SER A 70 -13.34 15.00 -5.95
N ILE A 71 -13.24 14.71 -4.65
CA ILE A 71 -12.53 13.54 -4.15
C ILE A 71 -13.33 12.29 -4.56
N GLN A 72 -12.71 11.42 -5.35
CA GLN A 72 -13.30 10.14 -5.76
C GLN A 72 -12.85 9.00 -4.85
N GLY A 73 -11.69 9.14 -4.21
CA GLY A 73 -11.18 8.13 -3.30
C GLY A 73 -9.90 8.56 -2.61
N VAL A 74 -9.50 7.75 -1.63
CA VAL A 74 -8.22 7.89 -0.93
C VAL A 74 -7.51 6.54 -1.00
N HIS A 75 -6.33 6.53 -1.58
CA HIS A 75 -5.43 5.38 -1.61
C HIS A 75 -4.34 5.58 -0.55
N VAL A 76 -4.08 4.60 0.30
CA VAL A 76 -3.02 4.71 1.31
C VAL A 76 -1.74 4.11 0.76
N GLU A 77 -0.73 4.95 0.55
CA GLU A 77 0.65 4.52 0.33
C GLU A 77 1.42 4.49 1.65
N TYR A 78 2.63 3.91 1.64
CA TYR A 78 3.51 3.86 2.81
C TYR A 78 4.81 4.62 2.51
N GLY A 79 5.11 5.61 3.35
CA GLY A 79 6.43 6.26 3.40
C GLY A 79 7.33 5.59 4.44
N CYS A 80 8.65 5.73 4.30
CA CYS A 80 9.63 5.15 5.22
C CYS A 80 10.34 6.23 6.03
N TYR A 81 10.28 6.14 7.36
CA TYR A 81 10.93 7.13 8.23
C TYR A 81 12.45 7.20 8.07
N ALA A 82 13.09 6.11 7.64
CA ALA A 82 14.53 6.07 7.42
C ALA A 82 14.94 6.66 6.06
N CYS A 83 14.19 6.35 5.00
CA CYS A 83 14.57 6.71 3.62
C CYS A 83 14.07 8.07 3.19
N ASP A 84 12.87 8.44 3.63
CA ASP A 84 12.24 9.66 3.16
C ASP A 84 12.87 10.90 3.81
N PRO A 85 12.87 12.05 3.14
CA PRO A 85 13.36 13.30 3.72
C PRO A 85 12.37 13.84 4.79
N PRO A 86 12.84 14.63 5.77
CA PRO A 86 12.00 15.04 6.90
C PRO A 86 10.75 15.85 6.51
N GLU A 87 10.79 16.56 5.38
CA GLU A 87 9.69 17.39 4.87
C GLU A 87 8.46 16.57 4.45
N VAL A 88 8.63 15.29 4.13
CA VAL A 88 7.53 14.38 3.79
C VAL A 88 7.08 13.52 4.97
N LYS A 89 7.77 13.59 6.12
CA LYS A 89 7.46 12.85 7.35
C LYS A 89 6.42 13.59 8.18
N VAL A 90 5.15 13.50 7.79
CA VAL A 90 4.08 14.02 8.64
C VAL A 90 3.73 12.97 9.67
N ARG A 91 4.26 13.11 10.89
CA ARG A 91 3.74 12.36 12.05
C ARG A 91 2.33 12.89 12.31
N GLY A 92 1.34 11.99 12.30
CA GLY A 92 -0.08 12.29 12.49
C GLY A 92 -0.37 13.11 13.75
N GLY A 93 -0.25 14.43 13.62
CA GLY A 93 -0.90 15.45 14.44
C GLY A 93 -2.06 16.04 13.65
N ARG A 94 -2.97 16.73 14.34
CA ARG A 94 -4.24 17.31 13.82
C ARG A 94 -4.07 18.44 12.77
N THR A 95 -3.16 18.30 11.81
CA THR A 95 -2.89 19.30 10.77
C THR A 95 -3.14 18.69 9.40
N THR A 96 -4.41 18.76 9.01
CA THR A 96 -4.99 18.95 7.68
C THR A 96 -4.06 18.69 6.47
N HIS A 97 -4.21 17.53 5.85
CA HIS A 97 -3.69 17.22 4.50
C HIS A 97 -4.70 17.57 3.40
N LEU A 98 -5.43 18.69 3.54
CA LEU A 98 -6.06 19.25 2.35
C LEU A 98 -5.01 20.09 1.62
N PRO A 99 -4.85 19.95 0.30
CA PRO A 99 -4.06 20.90 -0.47
C PRO A 99 -4.63 22.30 -0.26
N ASP A 100 -3.77 23.29 0.02
CA ASP A 100 -4.18 24.70 0.21
C ASP A 100 -4.91 25.26 -1.01
N ARG A 101 -4.65 24.70 -2.20
CA ARG A 101 -5.36 24.99 -3.45
C ARG A 101 -5.11 23.86 -4.46
N LEU A 102 -6.16 23.47 -5.19
CA LEU A 102 -6.01 22.66 -6.41
C LEU A 102 -5.74 23.63 -7.56
N ASP A 103 -4.66 23.39 -8.32
CA ASP A 103 -4.32 24.22 -9.49
C ASP A 103 -5.51 24.24 -10.48
N GLY A 104 -6.04 25.43 -10.74
CA GLY A 104 -7.12 25.65 -11.71
C GLY A 104 -8.41 26.30 -11.19
N SER A 105 -8.54 26.60 -9.90
CA SER A 105 -9.68 27.38 -9.38
C SER A 105 -9.43 28.90 -9.54
N GLN A 106 -9.69 29.46 -10.72
CA GLN A 106 -9.98 30.90 -10.83
C GLN A 106 -11.41 31.16 -10.34
#